data_AF-A0A9E8M0R8-F1
#
_entry.id   AF-A0A9E8M0R8-F1
#
_cell.length_a   1.000
_cell.length_b   1.000
_cell.length_c   1.000
_cell.angle_alpha   90.00
_cell.angle_beta   90.00
_cell.angle_gamma   90.00
#
_symmetry.space_group_name_H-M   'P 1'
#
loop_
_entity.id
_entity.type
_entity.pdbx_description
1 polymer ?
#
loop_
_entity_poly.entity_id
_entity_poly.type
_entity_poly.pdbx_seq_one_letter_code
_entity_poly.pdbx_strand_id
1 'polypeptide(L)'
;MKRWEIIILVVLGVALFLDLRDQRELLLIGKALDYPVNDINTVIVKDGKTSKEILTLTNSDPIFFRQIYSGIHIKLNWFERRKLLKNDPVYEVEFFINDEIYYSMNIYKAEKDQVSLVLDDKDDDIPKKYIYSPDGENTYIFVRKETPHLLPVKEEFKELLKMIISK
;
A
#
# COMPACT_ATOMS: atom_id res chain seq x y z
N MET A 1 -40.17 -0.95 24.58
CA MET A 1 -38.86 -1.64 24.77
C MET A 1 -38.36 -2.33 23.49
N LYS A 2 -39.20 -3.07 22.75
CA LYS A 2 -38.81 -3.86 21.55
C LYS A 2 -38.15 -3.13 20.35
N ARG A 3 -38.33 -1.82 20.18
CA ARG A 3 -37.79 -1.10 19.00
C ARG A 3 -36.27 -0.88 19.07
N TRP A 4 -35.72 -0.72 20.27
CA TRP A 4 -34.30 -0.50 20.48
C TRP A 4 -33.48 -1.80 20.37
N GLU A 5 -34.06 -2.92 20.79
CA GLU A 5 -33.45 -4.26 20.65
C GLU A 5 -33.22 -4.65 19.19
N ILE A 6 -34.16 -4.32 18.30
CA ILE A 6 -34.02 -4.57 16.85
C ILE A 6 -32.91 -3.71 16.26
N ILE A 7 -32.81 -2.43 16.66
CA ILE A 7 -31.75 -1.53 16.20
C ILE A 7 -30.39 -2.06 16.64
N ILE A 8 -30.26 -2.52 17.88
CA ILE A 8 -29.01 -3.11 18.40
C ILE A 8 -28.63 -4.36 17.59
N LEU A 9 -29.57 -5.26 17.31
CA LEU A 9 -29.32 -6.45 16.49
C LEU A 9 -28.91 -6.11 15.06
N VAL A 10 -29.53 -5.10 14.44
CA VAL A 10 -29.16 -4.63 13.10
C VAL A 10 -27.75 -4.03 13.10
N VAL A 11 -27.41 -3.18 14.08
CA VAL A 11 -26.07 -2.59 14.20
C VAL A 11 -25.02 -3.66 14.46
N LEU A 12 -25.32 -4.64 15.32
CA LEU A 12 -24.42 -5.77 15.61
C LEU A 12 -24.22 -6.64 14.36
N GLY A 13 -25.30 -6.91 13.60
CA GLY A 13 -25.24 -7.65 12.35
C GLY A 13 -24.41 -6.94 11.28
N VAL A 14 -24.54 -5.61 11.16
CA VAL A 14 -23.70 -4.81 10.25
C VAL A 14 -22.24 -4.84 10.69
N ALA A 15 -21.96 -4.68 11.99
CA ALA A 15 -20.59 -4.73 12.51
C ALA A 15 -19.92 -6.10 12.26
N LEU A 16 -20.63 -7.20 12.54
CA LEU A 16 -20.16 -8.56 12.28
C LEU A 16 -19.98 -8.83 10.78
N PHE A 17 -20.88 -8.30 9.94
CA PHE A 17 -20.75 -8.43 8.49
C PHE A 17 -19.52 -7.68 7.96
N LEU A 18 -19.24 -6.48 8.47
CA LEU A 18 -18.05 -5.72 8.13
C LEU A 18 -16.77 -6.43 8.59
N ASP A 19 -16.75 -6.99 9.80
CA ASP A 19 -15.61 -7.76 10.31
C ASP A 19 -15.38 -9.05 9.50
N LEU A 20 -16.45 -9.78 9.17
CA LEU A 20 -16.35 -10.97 8.33
C LEU A 20 -15.85 -10.65 6.91
N ARG A 21 -16.27 -9.50 6.36
CA ARG A 21 -15.78 -9.02 5.07
C ARG A 21 -14.28 -8.69 5.15
N ASP A 22 -13.86 -7.98 6.19
CA ASP A 22 -12.46 -7.63 6.41
C ASP A 22 -11.58 -8.89 6.58
N GLN A 23 -12.07 -9.91 7.30
CA GLN A 23 -11.36 -11.19 7.43
C GLN A 23 -11.28 -11.96 6.10
N ARG A 24 -12.33 -11.92 5.28
CA ARG A 24 -12.29 -12.52 3.93
C ARG A 24 -11.32 -11.79 3.02
N GLU A 25 -11.25 -10.47 3.09
CA GLU A 25 -10.26 -9.68 2.36
C GLU A 25 -8.84 -10.04 2.85
N LEU A 26 -8.59 -10.16 4.15
CA LEU A 26 -7.30 -10.62 4.69
C LEU A 26 -6.94 -12.05 4.24
N LEU A 27 -7.90 -12.97 4.15
CA LEU A 27 -7.70 -14.34 3.67
C LEU A 27 -7.44 -14.40 2.15
N LEU A 28 -8.12 -13.57 1.37
CA LEU A 28 -7.91 -13.49 -0.09
C LEU A 28 -6.58 -12.79 -0.41
N ILE A 29 -6.23 -11.77 0.36
CA ILE A 29 -4.91 -11.16 0.35
C ILE A 29 -3.90 -12.26 0.72
N GLY A 30 -3.96 -12.87 1.91
CA GLY A 30 -3.07 -13.98 2.32
C GLY A 30 -2.89 -15.08 1.28
N LYS A 31 -3.96 -15.54 0.63
CA LYS A 31 -3.90 -16.55 -0.43
C LYS A 31 -3.31 -16.07 -1.75
N ALA A 32 -3.46 -14.79 -2.10
CA ALA A 32 -2.79 -14.17 -3.24
C ALA A 32 -1.33 -13.77 -2.91
N LEU A 33 -0.99 -13.61 -1.63
CA LEU A 33 0.33 -13.21 -1.13
C LEU A 33 1.36 -14.36 -1.09
N ASP A 34 0.92 -15.61 -0.91
CA ASP A 34 1.82 -16.79 -0.84
C ASP A 34 2.27 -17.33 -2.20
N TYR A 35 1.69 -16.84 -3.30
CA TYR A 35 2.13 -17.20 -4.65
C TYR A 35 3.09 -16.13 -5.19
N PRO A 36 4.33 -16.48 -5.58
CA PRO A 36 5.14 -15.56 -6.36
C PRO A 36 4.38 -15.26 -7.65
N VAL A 37 3.90 -14.03 -7.79
CA VAL A 37 3.24 -13.58 -9.02
C VAL A 37 4.33 -13.34 -10.05
N ASN A 38 4.81 -14.44 -10.64
CA ASN A 38 5.86 -14.44 -11.65
C ASN A 38 5.37 -13.94 -13.02
N ASP A 39 4.09 -13.58 -13.13
CA ASP A 39 3.41 -13.28 -14.40
C ASP A 39 3.18 -11.78 -14.62
N ILE A 40 3.59 -10.91 -13.68
CA ILE A 40 3.61 -9.48 -13.96
C ILE A 40 4.49 -9.29 -15.20
N ASN A 41 4.01 -8.54 -16.19
CA ASN A 41 4.74 -8.32 -17.43
C ASN A 41 5.08 -6.83 -17.66
N THR A 42 4.31 -5.94 -17.03
CA THR A 42 4.43 -4.49 -17.20
C THR A 42 4.16 -3.77 -15.88
N VAL A 43 4.94 -2.71 -15.62
CA VAL A 43 4.71 -1.79 -14.51
C VAL A 43 4.68 -0.37 -15.04
N ILE A 44 3.59 0.34 -14.78
CA ILE A 44 3.39 1.72 -15.21
C ILE A 44 3.41 2.62 -13.98
N VAL A 45 4.24 3.65 -14.00
CA VAL A 45 4.29 4.70 -13.00
C VAL A 45 3.65 5.95 -13.57
N LYS A 46 2.74 6.54 -12.79
CA LYS A 46 2.03 7.78 -13.11
C LYS A 46 2.31 8.85 -12.05
N ASP A 47 2.27 10.10 -12.49
CA ASP A 47 2.25 11.26 -11.61
C ASP A 47 0.96 11.23 -10.75
N GLY A 48 1.10 11.32 -9.44
CA GLY A 48 -0.04 11.16 -8.54
C GLY A 48 -1.07 12.29 -8.59
N LYS A 49 -0.72 13.47 -9.14
CA LYS A 49 -1.63 14.61 -9.26
C LYS A 49 -2.32 14.68 -10.62
N THR A 50 -1.60 14.32 -11.68
CA THR A 50 -2.04 14.50 -13.07
C THR A 50 -2.37 13.18 -13.76
N SER A 51 -2.07 12.04 -13.13
CA SER A 51 -2.20 10.69 -13.68
C SER A 51 -1.46 10.47 -15.01
N LYS A 52 -0.53 11.37 -15.37
CA LYS A 52 0.31 11.23 -16.55
C LYS A 52 1.35 10.15 -16.33
N GLU A 53 1.53 9.28 -17.31
CA GLU A 53 2.60 8.28 -17.31
C GLU A 53 3.99 8.94 -17.29
N ILE A 54 4.85 8.49 -16.38
CA ILE A 54 6.23 8.97 -16.18
C ILE A 54 7.24 7.88 -16.59
N LEU A 55 6.91 6.62 -16.29
CA LEU A 55 7.81 5.50 -16.50
C LEU A 55 6.99 4.25 -16.79
N THR A 56 7.43 3.48 -17.77
CA THR A 56 6.92 2.13 -18.04
C THR A 56 8.10 1.18 -18.01
N LEU A 57 7.93 0.08 -17.28
CA LEU A 57 8.89 -1.02 -17.14
C LEU A 57 8.21 -2.29 -17.62
N THR A 58 9.01 -3.17 -18.21
CA THR A 58 8.62 -4.45 -18.80
C THR A 58 9.50 -5.56 -18.24
N ASN A 59 9.11 -6.81 -18.42
CA ASN A 59 9.88 -7.97 -17.94
C ASN A 59 11.32 -8.09 -18.51
N SER A 60 11.66 -7.32 -19.55
CA SER A 60 13.02 -7.19 -20.07
C SER A 60 13.88 -6.19 -19.29
N ASP A 61 13.29 -5.35 -18.44
CA ASP A 61 14.03 -4.37 -17.65
C ASP A 61 14.75 -5.03 -16.45
N PRO A 62 15.98 -4.61 -16.11
CA PRO A 62 16.78 -5.26 -15.06
C PRO A 62 16.14 -5.21 -13.65
N ILE A 63 15.29 -4.23 -13.40
CA ILE A 63 14.70 -3.92 -12.08
C ILE A 63 13.30 -4.57 -11.94
N PHE A 64 12.95 -5.47 -12.85
CA PHE A 64 11.58 -5.97 -12.96
C PHE A 64 11.12 -6.83 -11.78
N PHE A 65 9.97 -6.46 -11.22
CA PHE A 65 9.43 -6.95 -9.95
C PHE A 65 8.83 -8.34 -10.10
N ARG A 66 9.38 -9.33 -9.38
CA ARG A 66 8.81 -10.68 -9.29
C ARG A 66 8.11 -10.97 -7.96
N GLN A 67 8.36 -10.15 -6.93
CA GLN A 67 7.83 -10.38 -5.57
C GLN A 67 7.39 -9.09 -4.88
N ILE A 68 6.19 -8.64 -5.22
CA ILE A 68 5.62 -7.41 -4.64
C ILE A 68 5.15 -7.61 -3.19
N TYR A 69 4.81 -8.84 -2.81
CA TYR A 69 3.95 -9.10 -1.66
C TYR A 69 4.56 -9.87 -0.47
N SER A 70 5.82 -10.28 -0.56
CA SER A 70 6.55 -10.84 0.59
C SER A 70 6.69 -9.83 1.74
N GLY A 71 6.32 -10.21 2.96
CA GLY A 71 6.54 -9.44 4.19
C GLY A 71 5.26 -9.10 4.97
N ILE A 72 5.45 -8.70 6.23
CA ILE A 72 4.36 -8.21 7.09
C ILE A 72 3.89 -6.87 6.53
N HIS A 73 2.57 -6.69 6.42
CA HIS A 73 1.92 -5.45 6.01
C HIS A 73 1.10 -4.91 7.19
N ILE A 74 0.99 -3.58 7.28
CA ILE A 74 0.24 -2.94 8.37
C ILE A 74 -1.03 -2.33 7.80
N LYS A 75 -2.20 -2.85 8.20
CA LYS A 75 -3.49 -2.20 7.91
C LYS A 75 -3.57 -0.91 8.72
N LEU A 76 -3.72 0.22 8.04
CA LEU A 76 -3.97 1.49 8.70
C LEU A 76 -5.43 1.57 9.14
N ASN A 77 -5.64 1.87 10.41
CA ASN A 77 -6.96 2.24 10.91
C ASN A 77 -7.37 3.63 10.40
N TRP A 78 -8.62 4.03 10.68
CA TRP A 78 -9.16 5.30 10.20
C TRP A 78 -8.33 6.52 10.60
N PHE A 79 -7.86 6.59 11.85
CA PHE A 79 -7.08 7.72 12.35
C PHE A 79 -5.67 7.73 11.74
N GLU A 80 -5.00 6.59 11.71
CA GLU A 80 -3.67 6.43 11.10
C GLU A 80 -3.71 6.82 9.61
N ARG A 81 -4.73 6.36 8.87
CA ARG A 81 -4.93 6.69 7.45
C ARG A 81 -5.09 8.20 7.24
N ARG A 82 -5.94 8.87 8.01
CA ARG A 82 -6.17 10.32 7.86
C ARG A 82 -4.93 11.16 8.19
N LYS A 83 -4.02 10.61 8.99
CA LYS A 83 -2.80 11.28 9.40
C LYS A 83 -1.67 11.07 8.40
N LEU A 84 -1.41 9.82 8.01
CA LEU A 84 -0.34 9.46 7.07
C LEU A 84 -0.68 9.77 5.61
N LEU A 85 -1.94 9.57 5.21
CA LEU A 85 -2.38 9.68 3.81
C LEU A 85 -3.21 10.94 3.60
N LYS A 86 -2.87 12.02 4.32
CA LYS A 86 -3.59 13.29 4.27
C LYS A 86 -3.42 14.00 2.92
N ASN A 87 -2.23 13.88 2.34
CA ASN A 87 -1.87 14.50 1.08
C ASN A 87 -2.13 13.51 -0.07
N ASP A 88 -2.29 14.04 -1.28
CA ASP A 88 -2.34 13.21 -2.49
C ASP A 88 -1.03 12.42 -2.65
N PRO A 89 -1.09 11.21 -3.24
CA PRO A 89 0.12 10.48 -3.56
C PRO A 89 0.99 11.30 -4.52
N VAL A 90 2.31 11.16 -4.38
CA VAL A 90 3.25 11.75 -5.33
C VAL A 90 3.32 10.92 -6.60
N TYR A 91 3.17 9.59 -6.48
CA TYR A 91 3.16 8.67 -7.61
C TYR A 91 2.12 7.57 -7.42
N GLU A 92 1.57 7.10 -8.53
CA GLU A 92 0.78 5.88 -8.61
C GLU A 92 1.54 4.85 -9.44
N VAL A 93 1.54 3.59 -9.01
CA VAL A 93 2.21 2.48 -9.68
C VAL A 93 1.20 1.39 -9.93
N GLU A 94 1.04 0.99 -11.18
CA GLU A 94 0.14 -0.06 -11.62
C GLU A 94 0.96 -1.22 -12.18
N PHE A 95 0.63 -2.43 -11.74
CA PHE A 95 1.30 -3.66 -12.11
C PHE A 95 0.34 -4.53 -12.91
N PHE A 96 0.75 -4.91 -14.10
CA PHE A 96 -0.10 -5.56 -15.09
C PHE A 96 0.29 -7.01 -15.35
N ILE A 97 -0.73 -7.83 -15.60
CA ILE A 97 -0.62 -9.17 -16.16
C ILE A 97 -1.50 -9.20 -17.41
N ASN A 98 -0.93 -9.42 -18.59
CA ASN A 98 -1.66 -9.51 -19.86
C ASN A 98 -2.68 -8.35 -20.05
N ASP A 99 -2.22 -7.12 -19.85
CA ASP A 99 -2.99 -5.87 -19.99
C ASP A 99 -4.06 -5.60 -18.91
N GLU A 100 -4.20 -6.47 -17.91
CA GLU A 100 -5.06 -6.24 -16.74
C GLU A 100 -4.27 -5.74 -15.53
N ILE A 101 -4.79 -4.72 -14.84
CA ILE A 101 -4.22 -4.24 -13.58
C ILE A 101 -4.43 -5.32 -12.52
N TYR A 102 -3.35 -6.00 -12.15
CA TYR A 102 -3.35 -6.97 -11.08
C TYR A 102 -3.24 -6.30 -9.71
N TYR A 103 -2.45 -5.23 -9.64
CA TYR A 103 -2.14 -4.56 -8.40
C TYR A 103 -1.82 -3.08 -8.62
N SER A 104 -2.27 -2.23 -7.70
CA SER A 104 -1.86 -0.82 -7.67
C SER A 104 -1.31 -0.40 -6.31
N MET A 105 -0.29 0.44 -6.36
CA MET A 105 0.40 1.01 -5.22
C MET A 105 0.46 2.52 -5.36
N ASN A 106 0.22 3.23 -4.27
CA ASN A 106 0.44 4.66 -4.15
C ASN A 106 1.71 4.91 -3.35
N ILE A 107 2.53 5.83 -3.83
CA ILE A 107 3.71 6.33 -3.14
C ILE A 107 3.36 7.70 -2.57
N TYR A 108 3.49 7.85 -1.27
CA TYR A 108 3.27 9.13 -0.59
C TYR A 108 4.60 9.66 -0.10
N LYS A 109 4.77 10.98 -0.20
CA LYS A 109 5.81 11.71 0.52
C LYS A 109 5.26 12.05 1.90
N ALA A 110 5.82 11.43 2.93
CA ALA A 110 5.40 11.60 4.32
C ALA A 110 6.32 12.58 5.04
N GLU A 111 5.74 13.40 5.90
CA GLU A 111 6.53 14.24 6.82
C GLU A 111 7.05 13.37 7.98
N LYS A 112 8.22 13.71 8.52
CA LYS A 112 8.93 12.88 9.51
C LYS A 112 8.10 12.69 10.79
N ASP A 113 7.36 13.70 11.19
CA ASP A 113 6.42 13.70 12.32
C ASP A 113 5.19 12.82 12.06
N GLN A 114 4.69 12.75 10.83
CA GLN A 114 3.56 11.89 10.46
C GLN A 114 3.91 10.40 10.62
N VAL A 115 5.14 10.04 10.28
CA VAL A 115 5.66 8.66 10.33
C VAL A 115 5.87 8.19 11.78
N SER A 116 6.58 8.99 12.59
CA SER A 116 6.82 8.70 14.01
C SER A 116 5.51 8.44 14.76
N LEU A 117 4.49 9.25 14.50
CA LEU A 117 3.21 9.17 15.22
C LEU A 117 2.33 7.95 14.87
N VAL A 118 2.69 7.15 13.86
CA VAL A 118 1.94 5.93 13.50
C VAL A 118 2.76 4.65 13.70
N LEU A 119 4.08 4.75 13.69
CA LEU A 119 4.95 3.59 13.78
C LEU A 119 5.70 3.49 15.12
N ASP A 120 5.84 4.56 15.92
CA ASP A 120 6.54 4.50 17.22
C ASP A 120 5.80 3.68 18.29
N ASP A 121 4.48 3.48 18.15
CA ASP A 121 3.69 2.61 19.05
C ASP A 121 3.89 1.10 18.76
N LYS A 122 4.67 0.75 17.74
CA LYS A 122 4.89 -0.62 17.29
C LYS A 122 6.40 -0.83 17.23
N ASP A 123 6.98 -1.47 18.25
CA ASP A 123 8.35 -2.06 18.32
C ASP A 123 9.48 -1.35 17.51
N ASP A 124 10.58 -0.93 18.16
CA ASP A 124 11.63 -0.03 17.63
C ASP A 124 12.19 -0.31 16.19
N ASP A 125 12.00 -1.51 15.64
CA ASP A 125 12.44 -1.91 14.29
C ASP A 125 11.33 -1.92 13.21
N ILE A 126 10.06 -1.75 13.57
CA ILE A 126 8.94 -1.71 12.62
C ILE A 126 8.98 -0.43 11.78
N PRO A 127 9.22 0.79 12.32
CA PRO A 127 9.19 2.02 11.53
C PRO A 127 10.12 1.98 10.32
N LYS A 128 11.34 1.46 10.51
CA LYS A 128 12.39 1.38 9.47
C LYS A 128 12.01 0.50 8.29
N LYS A 129 11.10 -0.47 8.48
CA LYS A 129 10.69 -1.40 7.42
C LYS A 129 9.68 -0.80 6.45
N TYR A 130 9.02 0.29 6.79
CA TYR A 130 7.94 0.87 5.97
C TYR A 130 8.26 2.26 5.41
N ILE A 131 9.42 2.81 5.76
CA ILE A 131 9.85 4.14 5.32
C ILE A 131 11.12 4.08 4.50
N TYR A 132 11.22 4.95 3.51
CA TYR A 132 12.41 5.08 2.70
C TYR A 132 12.77 6.54 2.48
N SER A 133 14.00 6.91 2.83
CA SER A 133 14.53 8.27 2.65
C SER A 133 15.80 8.22 1.82
N PRO A 134 15.72 8.24 0.47
CA PRO A 134 16.88 8.07 -0.40
C PRO A 134 17.94 9.17 -0.24
N ASP A 135 17.52 10.39 0.15
CA ASP A 135 18.36 11.59 0.28
C ASP A 135 18.43 12.11 1.73
N GLY A 136 17.77 11.44 2.68
CA GLY A 136 17.69 11.85 4.09
C GLY A 136 16.76 13.03 4.39
N GLU A 137 16.27 13.74 3.37
CA GLU A 137 15.36 14.89 3.51
C GLU A 137 13.92 14.48 3.22
N ASN A 138 13.71 13.64 2.21
CA ASN A 138 12.41 13.25 1.71
C ASN A 138 12.11 11.82 2.13
N THR A 139 11.06 11.64 2.94
CA THR A 139 10.61 10.31 3.38
C THR A 139 9.43 9.85 2.55
N TYR A 140 9.49 8.61 2.09
CA TYR A 140 8.46 7.98 1.27
C TYR A 140 7.91 6.75 1.96
N ILE A 141 6.60 6.55 1.79
CA ILE A 141 5.88 5.36 2.22
C ILE A 141 5.13 4.77 1.04
N PHE A 142 5.01 3.45 1.04
CA PHE A 142 4.37 2.68 -0.01
C PHE A 142 3.07 2.10 0.54
N VAL A 143 1.97 2.35 -0.15
CA VAL A 143 0.64 1.96 0.31
C VAL A 143 -0.10 1.31 -0.82
N ARG A 144 -0.82 0.23 -0.55
CA ARG A 144 -1.73 -0.33 -1.54
C ARG A 144 -2.87 0.66 -1.88
N LYS A 145 -3.22 0.79 -3.17
CA LYS A 145 -4.23 1.77 -3.61
C LYS A 145 -5.64 1.37 -3.18
N GLU A 146 -5.99 0.09 -3.31
CA GLU A 146 -7.36 -0.39 -3.05
C GLU A 146 -7.66 -0.53 -1.56
N THR A 147 -6.62 -0.77 -0.75
CA THR A 147 -6.74 -0.96 0.69
C THR A 147 -5.60 -0.22 1.38
N PRO A 148 -5.82 0.53 2.48
CA PRO A 148 -4.81 1.38 3.10
C PRO A 148 -3.82 0.54 3.93
N HIS A 149 -3.15 -0.41 3.30
CA HIS A 149 -2.09 -1.22 3.90
C HIS A 149 -0.74 -0.60 3.56
N LEU A 150 0.06 -0.33 4.59
CA LEU A 150 1.48 -0.03 4.44
C LEU A 150 2.21 -1.27 3.97
N LEU A 151 3.06 -1.07 2.97
CA LEU A 151 3.86 -2.10 2.35
C LEU A 151 5.30 -1.97 2.86
N PRO A 152 5.96 -3.08 3.20
CA PRO A 152 7.36 -3.02 3.57
C PRO A 152 8.20 -2.52 2.38
N VAL A 153 9.18 -1.68 2.68
CA VAL A 153 10.13 -1.14 1.72
C VAL A 153 11.11 -2.25 1.35
N LYS A 154 11.01 -2.70 0.10
CA LYS A 154 11.92 -3.69 -0.49
C LYS A 154 12.96 -3.02 -1.37
N GLU A 155 14.03 -3.73 -1.69
CA GLU A 155 15.09 -3.20 -2.57
C GLU A 155 14.53 -2.79 -3.94
N GLU A 156 13.61 -3.58 -4.50
CA GLU A 156 13.00 -3.27 -5.78
C GLU A 156 12.18 -1.96 -5.71
N PHE A 157 11.46 -1.71 -4.61
CA PHE A 157 10.73 -0.45 -4.42
C PHE A 157 11.67 0.74 -4.24
N LYS A 158 12.83 0.54 -3.60
CA LYS A 158 13.87 1.57 -3.50
C LYS A 158 14.44 1.90 -4.87
N GLU A 159 14.76 0.89 -5.68
CA GLU A 159 15.26 1.07 -7.04
C GLU A 159 14.24 1.76 -7.94
N LEU A 160 12.97 1.34 -7.89
CA LEU A 160 11.87 2.00 -8.59
C LEU A 160 11.81 3.48 -8.24
N LEU A 161 11.79 3.80 -6.94
CA LEU A 161 11.68 5.18 -6.48
C LEU A 161 12.89 6.01 -6.92
N LYS A 162 14.11 5.45 -6.85
CA LYS A 162 15.32 6.14 -7.34
C LYS A 162 15.21 6.45 -8.83
N MET A 163 14.72 5.51 -9.64
CA MET A 163 14.51 5.75 -11.07
C MET A 163 13.50 6.87 -11.31
N ILE A 164 12.38 6.86 -10.59
CA ILE A 164 11.34 7.89 -10.70
C ILE A 164 11.90 9.26 -10.35
N ILE A 165 12.63 9.39 -9.24
CA ILE A 165 13.19 10.68 -8.77
C ILE A 165 14.33 11.18 -9.67
N SER A 166 15.04 10.28 -10.36
CA SER A 166 16.14 10.64 -11.27
C SER A 166 15.71 11.15 -12.65
N LYS A 167 14.41 11.07 -12.99
CA LYS A 167 13.85 11.56 -14.25
C LYS A 167 13.42 13.02 -14.16
#